data_AF-A0A9W4STR1-F1
#
_entry.id   AF-A0A9W4STR1-F1
#
_cell.length_a   1.000
_cell.length_b   1.000
_cell.length_c   1.000
_cell.angle_alpha   90.00
_cell.angle_beta   90.00
_cell.angle_gamma   90.00
#
_symmetry.space_group_name_H-M   'P 1'
#
loop_
_entity.id
_entity.type
_entity.pdbx_description
1 polymer ?
#
loop_
_entity_poly.entity_id
_entity_poly.type
_entity_poly.pdbx_seq_one_letter_code
_entity_poly.pdbx_strand_id
1 'polypeptide(L)'
;MAKSIDNCIEAYHASDYFQLEQLQEIIVIYVKELLERCQNFDNHAREIAPKLLSRAVEKMSPSADNELFTLLIEWVAKIPLEVIGFDTLSFQALQCLLSQTYSTQGPFVTPEYTIFRHAVIQATHDISENAISIIESQLPIWNELNKLQENPDDESDEDFTPYEKIRPAIKEMLSIILPFIDLRRIEINILADIIEPLQLLPTSHLLDAYRFQAREKKSLPHMRGIPLFEWNLQWEKNARGSNLLLRENNSVVESIPGENVSSSLALQQSFLVLKEGCMTIFRGEVNYIRVVIASDTCKHPLSSPITPLSRNQV
;
A
#
# COMPACT_ATOMS: atom_id res chain seq x y z
N MET A 1 17.25 9.15 27.55
CA MET A 1 16.85 7.97 26.74
C MET A 1 17.14 8.16 25.25
N ALA A 2 17.23 9.40 24.73
CA ALA A 2 17.47 9.69 23.30
C ALA A 2 18.79 9.17 22.70
N LYS A 3 19.90 9.14 23.45
CA LYS A 3 21.22 8.72 22.91
C LYS A 3 21.35 7.24 22.50
N SER A 4 20.39 6.38 22.83
CA SER A 4 20.50 4.93 22.60
C SER A 4 20.02 4.49 21.23
N ILE A 5 19.03 5.19 20.65
CA ILE A 5 18.41 4.78 19.38
C ILE A 5 19.27 5.17 18.18
N ASP A 6 19.95 6.31 18.27
CA ASP A 6 20.77 6.88 17.20
C ASP A 6 21.96 5.99 16.82
N ASN A 7 22.33 5.05 17.70
CA ASN A 7 23.47 4.15 17.52
C ASN A 7 23.05 2.71 17.22
N CYS A 8 21.75 2.38 17.21
CA CYS A 8 21.29 1.00 16.98
C CYS A 8 21.73 0.48 15.62
N ILE A 9 21.69 1.34 14.60
CA ILE A 9 22.11 1.00 13.23
C ILE A 9 23.61 0.71 13.18
N GLU A 10 24.44 1.58 13.77
CA GLU A 10 25.88 1.40 13.82
C GLU A 10 26.28 0.19 14.65
N ALA A 11 25.62 -0.02 15.78
CA ALA A 11 25.83 -1.19 16.63
C ALA A 11 25.48 -2.47 15.88
N TYR A 12 24.35 -2.48 15.15
CA TYR A 12 23.96 -3.61 14.33
C TYR A 12 24.97 -3.87 13.21
N HIS A 13 25.34 -2.85 12.44
CA HIS A 13 26.33 -2.96 11.37
C HIS A 13 27.70 -3.44 11.89
N ALA A 14 28.15 -2.94 13.05
CA ALA A 14 29.38 -3.42 13.68
C ALA A 14 29.23 -4.88 14.14
N SER A 15 28.09 -5.25 14.71
CA SER A 15 27.83 -6.63 15.14
C SER A 15 27.77 -7.62 13.98
N ASP A 16 27.26 -7.20 12.81
CA ASP A 16 27.32 -7.96 11.57
C ASP A 16 28.76 -8.13 11.10
N TYR A 17 29.51 -7.04 11.01
CA TYR A 17 30.93 -7.05 10.62
C TYR A 17 31.80 -7.96 11.51
N PHE A 18 31.55 -7.95 12.83
CA PHE A 18 32.26 -8.79 13.80
C PHE A 18 31.62 -10.17 14.00
N GLN A 19 30.56 -10.51 13.26
CA GLN A 19 29.86 -11.80 13.35
C GLN A 19 29.33 -12.12 14.76
N LEU A 20 28.83 -11.10 15.45
CA LEU A 20 28.25 -11.19 16.79
C LEU A 20 26.73 -11.42 16.70
N GLU A 21 26.32 -12.61 16.26
CA GLU A 21 24.91 -12.98 16.01
C GLU A 21 24.00 -12.70 17.22
N GLN A 22 24.44 -13.05 18.44
CA GLN A 22 23.66 -12.78 19.66
C GLN A 22 23.42 -11.28 19.89
N LEU A 23 24.38 -10.44 19.52
CA LEU A 23 24.21 -8.98 19.65
C LEU A 23 23.25 -8.45 18.58
N GLN A 24 23.29 -8.99 17.35
CA GLN A 24 22.32 -8.66 16.31
C GLN A 24 20.89 -8.95 16.78
N GLU A 25 20.65 -10.16 17.32
CA GLU A 25 19.34 -10.58 17.85
C GLU A 25 18.87 -9.65 18.98
N ILE A 26 19.74 -9.32 19.94
CA ILE A 26 19.43 -8.39 21.03
C ILE A 26 19.02 -7.02 20.49
N ILE A 27 19.71 -6.52 19.46
CA ILE A 27 19.40 -5.22 18.85
C ILE A 27 18.06 -5.27 18.11
N VAL A 28 17.78 -6.32 17.35
CA VAL A 28 16.49 -6.51 16.66
C VAL A 28 15.33 -6.52 17.66
N ILE A 29 15.46 -7.31 18.73
CA ILE A 29 14.46 -7.37 19.81
C ILE A 29 14.25 -5.98 20.44
N TYR A 30 15.34 -5.29 20.77
CA TYR A 30 15.27 -3.95 21.34
C TYR A 30 14.54 -2.95 20.43
N VAL A 31 14.88 -2.92 19.14
CA VAL A 31 14.24 -2.04 18.15
C VAL A 31 12.76 -2.40 18.00
N LYS A 32 12.43 -3.68 17.91
CA LYS A 32 11.04 -4.16 17.82
C LYS A 32 10.21 -3.70 19.01
N GLU A 33 10.68 -3.96 20.24
CA GLU A 33 9.97 -3.52 21.45
C GLU A 33 9.81 -2.01 21.50
N LEU A 34 10.80 -1.26 21.03
CA LEU A 34 10.73 0.20 20.98
C LEU A 34 9.64 0.67 20.00
N LEU A 35 9.59 0.09 18.80
CA LEU A 35 8.55 0.42 17.80
C LEU A 35 7.15 0.02 18.29
N GLU A 36 7.01 -1.11 18.97
CA GLU A 36 5.74 -1.55 19.58
C GLU A 36 5.26 -0.60 20.69
N ARG A 37 6.15 -0.13 21.57
CA ARG A 37 5.79 0.89 22.58
C ARG A 37 5.32 2.19 21.94
N CYS A 38 5.92 2.53 20.80
CA CYS A 38 5.67 3.75 20.04
C CYS A 38 4.31 3.73 19.32
N GLN A 39 3.74 2.57 18.96
CA GLN A 39 2.39 2.51 18.38
C GLN A 39 1.29 3.09 19.28
N ASN A 40 1.48 2.99 20.60
CA ASN A 40 0.45 3.32 21.58
C ASN A 40 0.48 4.77 22.05
N PHE A 41 1.56 5.51 21.79
CA PHE A 41 1.78 6.84 22.34
C PHE A 41 2.53 7.73 21.34
N ASP A 42 1.82 8.74 20.83
CA ASP A 42 2.35 9.98 20.25
C ASP A 42 2.73 10.00 18.74
N ASN A 43 2.70 11.19 18.14
CA ASN A 43 3.09 11.42 16.75
C ASN A 43 4.59 11.22 16.52
N HIS A 44 5.40 11.46 17.55
CA HIS A 44 6.87 11.36 17.52
C HIS A 44 7.38 9.94 17.22
N ALA A 45 6.58 8.93 17.55
CA ALA A 45 6.81 7.52 17.29
C ALA A 45 6.85 7.18 15.79
N ARG A 46 6.02 7.86 14.98
CA ARG A 46 5.89 7.59 13.54
C ARG A 46 7.11 8.00 12.74
N GLU A 47 7.98 8.83 13.32
CA GLU A 47 9.22 9.27 12.69
C GLU A 47 10.41 8.34 12.96
N ILE A 48 10.33 7.48 13.98
CA ILE A 48 11.46 6.66 14.42
C ILE A 48 11.83 5.60 13.37
N ALA A 49 10.86 4.80 12.92
CA ALA A 49 11.13 3.76 11.92
C ALA A 49 11.63 4.35 10.58
N PRO A 50 11.03 5.42 10.03
CA PRO A 50 11.56 6.05 8.82
C PRO A 50 12.98 6.63 8.98
N LYS A 51 13.28 7.27 10.13
CA LYS A 51 14.64 7.76 10.44
C LYS A 51 15.66 6.63 10.52
N LEU A 52 15.32 5.54 11.22
CA LEU A 52 16.17 4.36 11.33
C LEU A 52 16.39 3.68 9.98
N LEU A 53 15.35 3.57 9.14
CA LEU A 53 15.47 3.01 7.79
C LEU A 53 16.40 3.87 6.91
N SER A 54 16.28 5.20 7.00
CA SER A 54 17.16 6.14 6.32
C SER A 54 18.62 5.95 6.69
N ARG A 55 18.88 5.80 7.99
CA ARG A 55 20.24 5.58 8.49
C ARG A 55 20.77 4.18 8.15
N ALA A 56 19.90 3.17 8.15
CA ALA A 56 20.26 1.82 7.76
C ALA A 56 20.71 1.76 6.30
N VAL A 57 19.95 2.34 5.38
CA VAL A 57 20.30 2.42 3.95
C VAL A 57 21.59 3.21 3.70
N GLU A 58 21.91 4.18 4.54
CA GLU A 58 23.17 4.94 4.43
C GLU A 58 24.39 4.12 4.86
N LYS A 59 24.26 3.31 5.92
CA LYS A 59 25.40 2.58 6.53
C LYS A 59 25.57 1.17 6.02
N MET A 60 24.50 0.56 5.52
CA MET A 60 24.44 -0.85 5.19
C MET A 60 23.90 -1.03 3.77
N SER A 61 24.20 -2.18 3.15
CA SER A 61 23.67 -2.47 1.81
C SER A 61 22.18 -2.79 1.88
N PRO A 62 21.31 -2.09 1.11
CA PRO A 62 19.87 -2.39 1.04
C PRO A 62 19.54 -3.77 0.42
N SER A 63 20.54 -4.39 -0.19
CA SER A 63 20.44 -5.72 -0.83
C SER A 63 20.85 -6.87 0.09
N ALA A 64 21.40 -6.56 1.28
CA ALA A 64 21.72 -7.57 2.26
C ALA A 64 20.43 -8.02 2.96
N ASP A 65 20.17 -9.32 2.96
CA ASP A 65 19.09 -9.91 3.75
C ASP A 65 19.45 -9.72 5.24
N ASN A 66 18.69 -8.88 5.92
CA ASN A 66 18.96 -8.45 7.28
C ASN A 66 17.64 -8.30 8.01
N GLU A 67 17.50 -9.02 9.12
CA GLU A 67 16.29 -9.04 9.96
C GLU A 67 15.89 -7.64 10.46
N LEU A 68 16.86 -6.80 10.83
CA LEU A 68 16.61 -5.42 11.22
C LEU A 68 16.06 -4.59 10.05
N PHE A 69 16.59 -4.78 8.84
CA PHE A 69 16.06 -4.09 7.65
C PHE A 69 14.63 -4.52 7.33
N THR A 70 14.36 -5.82 7.33
CA THR A 70 13.02 -6.37 7.10
C THR A 70 12.04 -5.83 8.12
N LEU A 71 12.41 -5.82 9.41
CA LEU A 71 11.63 -5.21 10.47
C LEU A 71 11.32 -3.73 10.15
N LEU A 72 12.33 -2.92 9.87
CA LEU A 72 12.13 -1.49 9.59
C LEU A 72 11.23 -1.26 8.36
N ILE A 73 11.40 -2.03 7.28
CA ILE A 73 10.58 -1.96 6.07
C ILE A 73 9.12 -2.29 6.40
N GLU A 74 8.87 -3.40 7.09
CA GLU A 74 7.52 -3.80 7.49
C GLU A 74 6.84 -2.76 8.37
N TRP A 75 7.61 -2.08 9.22
CA TRP A 75 7.10 -1.02 10.09
C TRP A 75 6.79 0.26 9.33
N VAL A 76 7.70 0.72 8.45
CA VAL A 76 7.46 1.92 7.63
C VAL A 76 6.30 1.70 6.66
N ALA A 77 6.15 0.50 6.07
CA ALA A 77 5.03 0.17 5.19
C ALA A 77 3.64 0.29 5.87
N LYS A 78 3.60 0.23 7.20
CA LYS A 78 2.39 0.38 8.01
C LYS A 78 2.04 1.84 8.32
N ILE A 79 2.92 2.78 8.01
CA ILE A 79 2.74 4.22 8.23
C ILE A 79 2.37 4.87 6.90
N PRO A 80 1.25 5.63 6.81
CA PRO A 80 0.93 6.38 5.60
C PRO A 80 2.06 7.35 5.24
N LEU A 81 2.52 7.36 3.99
CA LEU A 81 3.59 8.27 3.58
C LEU A 81 3.18 9.74 3.67
N GLU A 82 1.87 10.06 3.66
CA GLU A 82 1.39 11.44 3.86
C GLU A 82 1.75 12.01 5.24
N VAL A 83 1.90 11.17 6.26
CA VAL A 83 2.19 11.63 7.63
C VAL A 83 3.69 11.61 7.96
N ILE A 84 4.51 11.06 7.06
CA ILE A 84 5.96 11.04 7.21
C ILE A 84 6.51 12.32 6.59
N GLY A 85 7.23 13.12 7.38
CA GLY A 85 7.90 14.31 6.87
C GLY A 85 8.89 13.97 5.75
N PHE A 86 8.98 14.83 4.73
CA PHE A 86 9.85 14.62 3.57
C PHE A 86 11.35 14.57 3.92
N ASP A 87 11.73 15.12 5.09
CA ASP A 87 13.07 15.11 5.67
C ASP A 87 13.35 13.88 6.56
N THR A 88 12.30 13.10 6.89
CA THR A 88 12.37 12.02 7.87
C THR A 88 12.75 10.68 7.22
N LEU A 89 12.22 10.42 6.03
CA LEU A 89 12.56 9.26 5.21
C LEU A 89 13.41 9.72 4.04
N SER A 90 14.69 9.32 3.94
CA SER A 90 15.56 9.73 2.84
C SER A 90 15.10 9.16 1.49
N PHE A 91 15.52 9.80 0.39
CA PHE A 91 15.12 9.36 -0.96
C PHE A 91 15.59 7.92 -1.26
N GLN A 92 16.79 7.57 -0.79
CA GLN A 92 17.33 6.21 -0.90
C GLN A 92 16.52 5.21 -0.06
N ALA A 93 16.03 5.61 1.11
CA ALA A 93 15.19 4.78 1.94
C ALA A 93 13.79 4.60 1.37
N LEU A 94 13.22 5.63 0.73
CA LEU A 94 11.99 5.49 -0.04
C LEU A 94 12.18 4.52 -1.21
N GLN A 95 13.27 4.63 -1.97
CA GLN A 95 13.59 3.69 -3.04
C GLN A 95 13.70 2.24 -2.51
N CYS A 96 14.40 2.06 -1.38
CA CYS A 96 14.51 0.77 -0.70
C CYS A 96 13.12 0.22 -0.31
N LEU A 97 12.32 1.01 0.42
CA LEU A 97 10.96 0.65 0.83
C LEU A 97 10.12 0.19 -0.37
N LEU A 98 10.09 0.97 -1.45
CA LEU A 98 9.23 0.70 -2.61
C LEU A 98 9.70 -0.52 -3.41
N SER A 99 11.01 -0.72 -3.55
CA SER A 99 11.56 -1.91 -4.22
C SER A 99 11.23 -3.20 -3.47
N GLN A 100 11.35 -3.18 -2.13
CA GLN A 100 11.08 -4.33 -1.29
C GLN A 100 9.58 -4.62 -1.13
N THR A 101 8.72 -3.62 -1.34
CA THR A 101 7.26 -3.76 -1.18
C THR A 101 6.48 -3.85 -2.48
N TYR A 102 7.13 -3.78 -3.66
CA TYR A 102 6.46 -3.71 -4.96
C TYR A 102 5.41 -4.80 -5.19
N SER A 103 5.73 -6.05 -4.79
CA SER A 103 4.85 -7.22 -4.91
C SER A 103 4.49 -7.82 -3.53
N THR A 104 4.49 -7.00 -2.48
CA THR A 104 4.32 -7.47 -1.11
C THR A 104 2.97 -8.18 -0.90
N GLN A 105 3.01 -9.27 -0.14
CA GLN A 105 1.81 -9.88 0.44
C GLN A 105 1.52 -9.33 1.85
N GLY A 106 2.42 -8.51 2.39
CA GLY A 106 2.28 -7.88 3.69
C GLY A 106 1.47 -6.58 3.64
N PRO A 107 1.31 -5.92 4.80
CA PRO A 107 0.63 -4.64 4.86
C PRO A 107 1.39 -3.55 4.13
N PHE A 108 0.66 -2.73 3.38
CA PHE A 108 1.17 -1.48 2.81
C PHE A 108 -0.01 -0.51 2.69
N VAL A 109 -0.03 0.51 3.55
CA VAL A 109 -1.23 1.34 3.75
C VAL A 109 -1.33 2.54 2.81
N THR A 110 -0.24 2.86 2.11
CA THR A 110 -0.15 4.06 1.28
C THR A 110 -0.69 3.79 -0.14
N PRO A 111 -1.65 4.57 -0.65
CA PRO A 111 -2.09 4.49 -2.04
C PRO A 111 -0.99 4.83 -3.03
N GLU A 112 -1.04 4.24 -4.22
CA GLU A 112 -0.02 4.39 -5.25
C GLU A 112 0.12 5.84 -5.76
N TYR A 113 -0.98 6.59 -5.83
CA TYR A 113 -0.94 8.02 -6.12
C TYR A 113 -0.14 8.78 -5.06
N THR A 114 -0.34 8.47 -3.78
CA THR A 114 0.42 9.09 -2.70
C THR A 114 1.89 8.76 -2.80
N ILE A 115 2.24 7.52 -3.15
CA ILE A 115 3.65 7.14 -3.38
C ILE A 115 4.26 8.05 -4.46
N PHE A 116 3.55 8.24 -5.57
CA PHE A 116 3.96 9.15 -6.64
C PHE A 116 4.11 10.59 -6.12
N ARG A 117 3.10 11.14 -5.46
CA ARG A 117 3.12 12.50 -4.89
C ARG A 117 4.31 12.69 -3.95
N HIS A 118 4.51 11.76 -3.01
CA HIS A 118 5.60 11.84 -2.03
C HIS A 118 6.96 11.81 -2.72
N ALA A 119 7.14 10.93 -3.72
CA ALA A 119 8.37 10.86 -4.50
C ALA A 119 8.67 12.15 -5.28
N VAL A 120 7.65 12.77 -5.88
CA VAL A 120 7.81 14.04 -6.62
C VAL A 120 8.16 15.19 -5.68
N ILE A 121 7.46 15.32 -4.54
CA ILE A 121 7.76 16.37 -3.56
C ILE A 121 9.15 16.18 -2.98
N GLN A 122 9.52 14.94 -2.65
CA GLN A 122 10.85 14.65 -2.14
C GLN A 122 11.95 14.98 -3.15
N ALA A 123 11.72 14.74 -4.45
CA ALA A 123 12.63 15.17 -5.51
C ALA A 123 12.77 16.71 -5.61
N THR A 124 11.81 17.48 -5.11
CA THR A 124 11.91 18.95 -5.06
C THR A 124 12.57 19.50 -3.81
N HIS A 125 12.65 18.70 -2.74
CA HIS A 125 13.23 19.13 -1.47
C HIS A 125 14.67 19.64 -1.64
N ASP A 126 15.44 19.00 -2.52
CA ASP A 126 16.84 19.36 -2.78
C ASP A 126 17.01 20.53 -3.77
N ILE A 127 15.91 21.06 -4.33
CA ILE A 127 15.92 22.17 -5.29
C ILE A 127 15.73 23.52 -4.58
N SER A 128 14.60 23.70 -3.86
CA SER A 128 14.32 24.88 -3.02
C SER A 128 12.99 24.72 -2.25
N GLU A 129 12.80 25.42 -1.14
CA GLU A 129 11.52 25.44 -0.41
C GLU A 129 10.35 25.91 -1.30
N ASN A 130 10.59 26.87 -2.19
CA ASN A 130 9.58 27.35 -3.14
C ASN A 130 9.20 26.30 -4.20
N ALA A 131 10.06 25.30 -4.45
CA ALA A 131 9.74 24.21 -5.38
C ALA A 131 8.69 23.25 -4.78
N ILE A 132 8.71 23.07 -3.46
CA ILE A 132 7.74 22.23 -2.75
C ILE A 132 6.34 22.84 -2.92
N SER A 133 6.16 24.13 -2.63
CA SER A 133 4.85 24.79 -2.74
C SER A 133 4.28 24.76 -4.16
N ILE A 134 5.12 24.93 -5.19
CA ILE A 134 4.72 24.81 -6.60
C ILE A 134 4.23 23.39 -6.92
N ILE A 135 4.87 22.35 -6.39
CA ILE A 135 4.43 20.98 -6.65
C ILE A 135 3.19 20.62 -5.84
N GLU A 136 3.06 21.10 -4.61
CA GLU A 136 1.89 20.81 -3.78
C GLU A 136 0.60 21.40 -4.35
N SER A 137 0.66 22.55 -5.03
CA SER A 137 -0.51 23.10 -5.74
C SER A 137 -0.91 22.26 -6.96
N GLN A 138 0.06 21.59 -7.59
CA GLN A 138 -0.14 20.76 -8.78
C GLN A 138 -0.47 19.29 -8.45
N LEU A 139 -0.08 18.82 -7.27
CA LEU A 139 -0.31 17.46 -6.77
C LEU A 139 -1.06 17.51 -5.43
N PRO A 140 -2.40 17.60 -5.46
CA PRO A 140 -3.23 17.68 -4.26
C PRO A 140 -3.18 16.39 -3.44
N ILE A 141 -3.51 16.48 -2.16
CA ILE A 141 -3.52 15.33 -1.25
C ILE A 141 -4.67 14.38 -1.67
N TRP A 142 -4.50 13.07 -1.46
CA TRP A 142 -5.48 12.05 -1.85
C TRP A 142 -6.93 12.38 -1.45
N ASN A 143 -7.14 12.88 -0.23
CA ASN A 143 -8.46 13.23 0.30
C ASN A 143 -9.11 14.44 -0.38
N GLU A 144 -8.34 15.24 -1.12
CA GLU A 144 -8.79 16.47 -1.78
C GLU A 144 -9.07 16.27 -3.27
N LEU A 145 -8.69 15.12 -3.84
CA LEU A 145 -8.89 14.79 -5.25
C LEU A 145 -10.36 14.89 -5.68
N ASN A 146 -11.29 14.52 -4.79
CA ASN A 146 -12.73 14.60 -5.08
C ASN A 146 -13.24 16.04 -5.20
N LYS A 147 -12.57 17.03 -4.60
CA LYS A 147 -13.00 18.44 -4.60
C LYS A 147 -12.67 19.14 -5.92
N LEU A 148 -11.70 18.63 -6.69
CA LEU A 148 -11.27 19.20 -7.97
C LEU A 148 -12.30 18.97 -9.08
N GLN A 149 -13.13 17.94 -8.95
CA GLN A 149 -14.19 17.64 -9.91
C GLN A 149 -15.40 18.57 -9.80
N GLU A 150 -15.49 19.39 -8.74
CA GLU A 150 -16.66 20.22 -8.46
C GLU A 150 -16.54 21.69 -8.92
N ASN A 151 -15.33 22.19 -9.26
CA ASN A 151 -15.12 23.58 -9.69
C ASN A 151 -14.16 23.67 -10.90
N PRO A 152 -14.68 23.68 -12.15
CA PRO A 152 -13.86 23.73 -13.35
C PRO A 152 -13.42 25.14 -13.79
N ASP A 153 -13.80 26.21 -13.07
CA ASP A 153 -13.81 27.58 -13.62
C ASP A 153 -12.67 28.52 -13.16
N ASP A 154 -11.70 28.08 -12.36
CA ASP A 154 -10.53 28.92 -12.04
C ASP A 154 -9.36 28.58 -12.97
N GLU A 155 -9.44 29.03 -14.23
CA GLU A 155 -8.27 29.25 -15.08
C GLU A 155 -7.47 30.43 -14.48
N SER A 156 -6.73 30.18 -13.40
CA SER A 156 -5.66 31.08 -13.05
C SER A 156 -4.57 30.93 -14.11
N ASP A 157 -4.29 32.03 -14.82
CA ASP A 157 -3.05 32.23 -15.58
C ASP A 157 -1.86 32.23 -14.59
N GLU A 158 -1.68 31.14 -13.84
CA GLU A 158 -0.51 30.96 -12.99
C GLU A 158 0.69 30.86 -13.92
N ASP A 159 1.62 31.79 -13.72
CA ASP A 159 2.89 31.83 -14.41
C ASP A 159 3.57 30.46 -14.27
N PHE A 160 3.48 29.61 -15.30
CA PHE A 160 4.02 28.25 -15.30
C PHE A 160 5.56 28.24 -15.31
N THR A 161 6.17 29.40 -15.52
CA THR A 161 7.62 29.58 -15.68
C THR A 161 8.46 29.05 -14.51
N PRO A 162 8.05 29.11 -13.24
CA PRO A 162 8.77 28.49 -12.12
C PRO A 162 8.78 26.95 -12.20
N TYR A 163 7.65 26.33 -12.57
CA TYR A 163 7.54 24.88 -12.72
C TYR A 163 8.46 24.37 -13.85
N GLU A 164 8.43 25.03 -15.00
CA GLU A 164 9.24 24.69 -16.17
C GLU A 164 10.75 24.62 -15.86
N LYS A 165 11.22 25.47 -14.93
CA LYS A 165 12.63 25.52 -14.50
C LYS A 165 13.03 24.32 -13.63
N ILE A 166 12.14 23.86 -12.74
CA ILE A 166 12.44 22.78 -11.79
C ILE A 166 12.13 21.40 -12.38
N ARG A 167 11.20 21.31 -13.34
CA ARG A 167 10.73 20.05 -13.93
C ARG A 167 11.84 19.11 -14.42
N PRO A 168 12.91 19.55 -15.11
CA PRO A 168 13.97 18.64 -15.57
C PRO A 168 14.69 17.92 -14.43
N ALA A 169 14.93 18.60 -13.30
CA ALA A 169 15.59 18.01 -12.13
C ALA A 169 14.68 16.98 -11.46
N ILE A 170 13.38 17.29 -11.35
CA ILE A 170 12.37 16.35 -10.83
C ILE A 170 12.33 15.08 -11.69
N LYS A 171 12.34 15.22 -13.03
CA LYS A 171 12.35 14.07 -13.95
C LYS A 171 13.55 13.16 -13.72
N GLU A 172 14.73 13.74 -13.55
CA GLU A 172 15.95 12.99 -13.31
C GLU A 172 15.85 12.16 -12.02
N MET A 173 15.47 12.78 -10.91
CA MET A 173 15.30 12.07 -9.64
C MET A 173 14.18 11.03 -9.72
N LEU A 174 13.03 11.40 -10.29
CA LEU A 174 11.88 10.50 -10.42
C LEU A 174 12.22 9.26 -11.26
N SER A 175 13.11 9.38 -12.26
CA SER A 175 13.52 8.23 -13.09
C SER A 175 14.14 7.08 -12.28
N ILE A 176 14.74 7.37 -11.12
CA ILE A 176 15.39 6.38 -10.24
C ILE A 176 14.36 5.55 -9.48
N ILE A 177 13.22 6.15 -9.14
CA ILE A 177 12.19 5.53 -8.30
C ILE A 177 10.98 5.04 -9.08
N LEU A 178 10.77 5.58 -10.29
CA LEU A 178 9.68 5.23 -11.19
C LEU A 178 9.52 3.72 -11.45
N PRO A 179 10.59 2.91 -11.57
CA PRO A 179 10.45 1.46 -11.73
C PRO A 179 9.69 0.78 -10.58
N PHE A 180 9.63 1.42 -9.41
CA PHE A 180 8.96 0.93 -8.22
C PHE A 180 7.60 1.57 -7.98
N ILE A 181 7.05 2.32 -8.94
CA ILE A 181 5.72 2.92 -8.90
C ILE A 181 4.85 2.27 -9.98
N ASP A 182 3.75 1.66 -9.59
CA ASP A 182 2.81 0.95 -10.46
C ASP A 182 1.64 1.84 -10.88
N LEU A 183 1.84 2.63 -11.94
CA LEU A 183 0.83 3.53 -12.50
C LEU A 183 -0.52 2.85 -12.83
N ARG A 184 -0.56 1.52 -13.01
CA ARG A 184 -1.81 0.77 -13.25
C ARG A 184 -2.76 0.77 -12.04
N ARG A 185 -2.25 1.12 -10.85
CA ARG A 185 -3.01 1.26 -9.60
C ARG A 185 -3.54 2.68 -9.38
N ILE A 186 -3.11 3.64 -10.18
CA ILE A 186 -3.62 5.02 -10.13
C ILE A 186 -4.86 5.11 -11.03
N GLU A 187 -5.91 5.77 -10.55
CA GLU A 187 -7.15 5.93 -11.32
C GLU A 187 -6.93 6.69 -12.62
N ILE A 188 -7.64 6.31 -13.68
CA ILE A 188 -7.44 6.88 -15.02
C ILE A 188 -7.66 8.40 -15.05
N ASN A 189 -8.62 8.91 -14.29
CA ASN A 189 -8.90 10.36 -14.23
C ASN A 189 -7.73 11.09 -13.55
N ILE A 190 -7.16 10.53 -12.48
CA ILE A 190 -5.97 11.10 -11.83
C ILE A 190 -4.77 11.08 -12.81
N LEU A 191 -4.62 10.00 -13.57
CA LEU A 191 -3.55 9.93 -14.59
C LEU A 191 -3.71 11.02 -15.65
N ALA A 192 -4.92 11.17 -16.22
CA ALA A 192 -5.18 12.08 -17.34
C ALA A 192 -5.25 13.54 -16.93
N ASP A 193 -5.91 13.84 -15.80
CA ASP A 193 -6.26 15.20 -15.41
C ASP A 193 -5.17 15.84 -14.52
N ILE A 194 -4.34 15.01 -13.85
CA ILE A 194 -3.35 15.49 -12.87
C ILE A 194 -1.93 15.09 -13.26
N ILE A 195 -1.65 13.81 -13.51
CA ILE A 195 -0.25 13.34 -13.67
C ILE A 195 0.32 13.60 -15.07
N GLU A 196 -0.44 13.30 -16.13
CA GLU A 196 -0.03 13.48 -17.52
C GLU A 196 0.29 14.96 -17.86
N PRO A 197 -0.51 15.96 -17.45
CA PRO A 197 -0.24 17.37 -17.73
C PRO A 197 1.09 17.88 -17.17
N LEU A 198 1.59 17.30 -16.07
CA LEU A 198 2.89 17.62 -15.49
C LEU A 198 4.05 17.17 -16.41
N GLN A 199 3.79 16.23 -17.32
CA GLN A 199 4.80 15.70 -18.24
C GLN A 199 6.04 15.14 -17.52
N LEU A 200 5.94 14.75 -16.25
CA LEU A 200 7.06 14.23 -15.44
C LEU A 200 7.46 12.80 -15.85
N LEU A 201 6.52 12.07 -16.46
CA LEU A 201 6.68 10.66 -16.79
C LEU A 201 7.00 10.46 -18.28
N PRO A 202 7.79 9.43 -18.63
CA PRO A 202 7.93 9.03 -20.02
C PRO A 202 6.58 8.57 -20.59
N THR A 203 6.25 8.99 -21.81
CA THR A 203 4.99 8.65 -22.48
C THR A 203 4.74 7.14 -22.54
N SER A 204 5.79 6.32 -22.63
CA SER A 204 5.67 4.85 -22.63
C SER A 204 5.02 4.32 -21.35
N HIS A 205 5.38 4.85 -20.18
CA HIS A 205 4.86 4.39 -18.89
C HIS A 205 3.38 4.74 -18.73
N LEU A 206 2.99 5.95 -19.14
CA LEU A 206 1.59 6.38 -19.17
C LEU A 206 0.76 5.52 -20.13
N LEU A 207 1.25 5.31 -21.36
CA LEU A 207 0.57 4.49 -22.35
C LEU A 207 0.36 3.05 -21.88
N ASP A 208 1.33 2.47 -21.18
CA ASP A 208 1.20 1.11 -20.65
C ASP A 208 0.14 1.03 -19.55
N ALA A 209 0.05 2.04 -18.68
CA ALA A 209 -1.03 2.15 -17.70
C ALA A 209 -2.41 2.30 -18.38
N TYR A 210 -2.54 3.21 -19.35
CA TYR A 210 -3.78 3.41 -20.09
C TYR A 210 -4.22 2.15 -20.85
N ARG A 211 -3.29 1.48 -21.54
CA ARG A 211 -3.57 0.22 -22.25
C ARG A 211 -4.02 -0.89 -21.32
N PHE A 212 -3.41 -0.99 -20.14
CA PHE A 212 -3.83 -1.94 -19.12
C PHE A 212 -5.28 -1.66 -18.69
N GLN A 213 -5.59 -0.43 -18.31
CA GLN A 213 -6.92 -0.06 -17.82
C GLN A 213 -8.00 -0.18 -18.92
N ALA A 214 -7.67 0.14 -20.17
CA ALA A 214 -8.57 -0.04 -21.31
C ALA A 214 -8.89 -1.53 -21.58
N ARG A 215 -7.93 -2.43 -21.37
CA ARG A 215 -8.12 -3.88 -21.53
C ARG A 215 -8.93 -4.49 -20.38
N GLU A 216 -8.56 -4.16 -19.14
CA GLU A 216 -9.18 -4.70 -17.93
C GLU A 216 -10.50 -3.99 -17.56
N LYS A 217 -10.80 -2.86 -18.20
CA LYS A 217 -11.95 -1.97 -17.92
C LYS A 217 -11.98 -1.41 -16.49
N LYS A 218 -10.85 -1.47 -15.77
CA LYS A 218 -10.67 -0.93 -14.42
C LYS A 218 -9.17 -0.80 -14.09
N SER A 219 -8.86 0.03 -13.10
CA SER A 219 -7.55 0.06 -12.46
C SER A 219 -7.37 -1.11 -11.49
N LEU A 220 -6.10 -1.40 -11.14
CA LEU A 220 -5.77 -2.24 -10.00
C LEU A 220 -6.18 -1.55 -8.69
N PRO A 221 -6.28 -2.28 -7.56
CA PRO A 221 -6.48 -1.66 -6.25
C PRO A 221 -5.43 -0.57 -5.99
N HIS A 222 -5.88 0.58 -5.46
CA HIS A 222 -5.04 1.76 -5.26
C HIS A 222 -3.88 1.52 -4.30
N MET A 223 -3.96 0.56 -3.37
CA MET A 223 -2.83 0.11 -2.54
C MET A 223 -2.19 -1.15 -3.11
N ARG A 224 -0.86 -1.25 -3.01
CA ARG A 224 -0.10 -2.44 -3.45
C ARG A 224 -0.09 -3.60 -2.46
N GLY A 225 -0.27 -3.33 -1.17
CA GLY A 225 -0.30 -4.33 -0.11
C GLY A 225 -1.67 -4.43 0.58
N ILE A 226 -1.68 -5.06 1.75
CA ILE A 226 -2.89 -5.23 2.55
C ILE A 226 -3.14 -3.96 3.38
N PRO A 227 -4.33 -3.35 3.33
CA PRO A 227 -4.64 -2.23 4.21
C PRO A 227 -4.66 -2.67 5.68
N LEU A 228 -4.12 -1.82 6.55
CA LEU A 228 -4.29 -1.95 8.00
C LEU A 228 -5.58 -1.24 8.37
N PHE A 229 -6.64 -2.01 8.57
CA PHE A 229 -7.80 -1.51 9.28
C PHE A 229 -7.78 -2.14 10.68
N GLU A 230 -7.90 -1.31 11.72
CA GLU A 230 -8.43 -1.79 12.99
C GLU A 230 -9.89 -2.17 12.76
N TRP A 231 -10.08 -3.44 12.48
CA TRP A 231 -11.37 -4.07 12.35
C TRP A 231 -12.10 -4.03 13.70
N ASN A 232 -12.86 -2.96 13.96
CA ASN A 232 -13.87 -2.92 15.03
C ASN A 232 -15.09 -3.74 14.61
N LEU A 233 -14.94 -5.07 14.61
CA LEU A 233 -15.94 -6.01 14.12
C LEU A 233 -17.01 -6.25 15.17
N GLN A 234 -18.26 -5.95 14.82
CA GLN A 234 -19.40 -6.40 15.61
C GLN A 234 -20.27 -7.32 14.75
N TRP A 235 -20.34 -8.58 15.14
CA TRP A 235 -21.19 -9.57 14.50
C TRP A 235 -22.67 -9.27 14.80
N GLU A 236 -23.47 -9.03 13.77
CA GLU A 236 -24.90 -8.83 13.93
C GLU A 236 -25.61 -10.19 14.10
N LYS A 237 -25.95 -10.55 15.34
CA LYS A 237 -26.54 -11.86 15.71
C LYS A 237 -27.79 -12.24 14.89
N ASN A 238 -28.48 -11.25 14.34
CA ASN A 238 -29.75 -11.41 13.64
C ASN A 238 -29.59 -11.68 12.13
N ALA A 239 -28.41 -11.42 11.55
CA ALA A 239 -28.14 -11.53 10.11
C ALA A 239 -27.47 -12.86 9.72
N ARG A 240 -27.75 -13.96 10.45
CA ARG A 240 -27.15 -15.27 10.16
C ARG A 240 -27.89 -15.99 9.02
N GLY A 241 -27.13 -16.55 8.08
CA GLY A 241 -27.66 -17.57 7.18
C GLY A 241 -28.12 -18.80 7.98
N SER A 242 -29.19 -19.46 7.55
CA SER A 242 -29.81 -20.59 8.27
C SER A 242 -28.86 -21.77 8.51
N ASN A 243 -27.74 -21.83 7.77
CA ASN A 243 -26.84 -22.98 7.72
C ASN A 243 -25.50 -22.73 8.44
N LEU A 244 -25.44 -21.69 9.29
CA LEU A 244 -24.27 -21.33 10.09
C LEU A 244 -24.55 -21.48 11.58
N LEU A 245 -23.68 -22.22 12.27
CA LEU A 245 -23.70 -22.40 13.73
C LEU A 245 -22.63 -21.52 14.37
N LEU A 246 -23.01 -20.79 15.41
CA LEU A 246 -22.09 -20.01 16.23
C LEU A 246 -21.75 -20.80 17.50
N ARG A 247 -20.46 -20.98 17.78
CA ARG A 247 -19.95 -21.60 19.02
C ARG A 247 -19.07 -20.61 19.79
N GLU A 248 -18.73 -20.99 21.02
CA GLU A 248 -17.78 -20.26 21.87
C GLU A 248 -18.13 -18.76 22.03
N ASN A 249 -19.32 -18.45 22.53
CA ASN A 249 -19.79 -17.05 22.69
C ASN A 249 -19.77 -16.23 21.38
N ASN A 250 -20.01 -16.89 20.24
CA ASN A 250 -19.99 -16.29 18.90
C ASN A 250 -18.58 -15.93 18.38
N SER A 251 -17.52 -16.52 18.93
CA SER A 251 -16.16 -16.36 18.39
C SER A 251 -15.85 -17.34 17.25
N VAL A 252 -16.62 -18.43 17.11
CA VAL A 252 -16.39 -19.47 16.10
C VAL A 252 -17.64 -19.68 15.25
N VAL A 253 -17.48 -19.70 13.92
CA VAL A 253 -18.54 -19.98 12.93
C VAL A 253 -18.26 -21.33 12.28
N GLU A 254 -19.21 -22.25 12.38
CA GLU A 254 -19.16 -23.56 11.73
C GLU A 254 -20.29 -23.69 10.70
N SER A 255 -20.02 -24.40 9.60
CA SER A 255 -21.07 -24.87 8.70
C SER A 255 -21.76 -26.12 9.26
N ILE A 256 -23.05 -26.29 8.99
CA ILE A 256 -23.74 -27.55 9.31
C ILE A 256 -23.20 -28.64 8.37
N PRO A 257 -22.70 -29.78 8.87
CA PRO A 257 -22.13 -30.83 8.04
C PRO A 257 -23.16 -31.38 7.04
N GLY A 258 -22.79 -31.43 5.75
CA GLY A 258 -23.59 -32.06 4.69
C GLY A 258 -24.43 -31.11 3.82
N GLU A 259 -24.42 -29.80 4.09
CA GLU A 259 -25.11 -28.81 3.25
C GLU A 259 -24.13 -27.84 2.56
N ASN A 260 -24.31 -27.65 1.25
CA ASN A 260 -23.58 -26.61 0.51
C ASN A 260 -24.02 -25.24 1.01
N VAL A 261 -23.10 -24.50 1.63
CA VAL A 261 -23.40 -23.15 2.13
C VAL A 261 -23.30 -22.16 0.98
N SER A 262 -24.46 -21.75 0.47
CA SER A 262 -24.61 -20.59 -0.42
C SER A 262 -25.20 -19.45 0.39
N SER A 263 -24.40 -18.47 0.82
CA SER A 263 -24.93 -17.25 1.42
C SER A 263 -24.65 -16.03 0.54
N SER A 264 -25.69 -15.23 0.28
CA SER A 264 -25.53 -13.85 -0.18
C SER A 264 -25.56 -12.95 1.06
N LEU A 265 -24.43 -12.34 1.42
CA LEU A 265 -24.42 -11.31 2.46
C LEU A 265 -24.70 -9.94 1.83
N ALA A 266 -25.74 -9.27 2.33
CA ALA A 266 -25.85 -7.82 2.24
C ALA A 266 -24.84 -7.19 3.19
N LEU A 267 -23.89 -6.42 2.66
CA LEU A 267 -22.90 -5.73 3.48
C LEU A 267 -23.28 -4.26 3.58
N GLN A 268 -23.69 -3.82 4.76
CA GLN A 268 -23.30 -2.49 5.21
C GLN A 268 -22.06 -2.67 6.07
N GLN A 269 -20.89 -2.46 5.45
CA GLN A 269 -19.55 -2.64 6.02
C GLN A 269 -19.20 -4.10 6.36
N SER A 270 -18.00 -4.53 5.97
CA SER A 270 -17.75 -5.92 5.54
C SER A 270 -16.62 -6.61 6.30
N PHE A 271 -16.81 -7.89 6.73
CA PHE A 271 -15.75 -8.83 7.15
C PHE A 271 -16.10 -10.31 6.91
N LEU A 272 -15.07 -11.17 6.82
CA LEU A 272 -15.10 -12.65 6.89
C LEU A 272 -13.76 -13.27 7.34
N VAL A 273 -13.80 -14.35 8.12
CA VAL A 273 -12.69 -15.29 8.38
C VAL A 273 -13.22 -16.73 8.38
N LEU A 274 -12.47 -17.67 7.79
CA LEU A 274 -12.74 -19.12 7.75
C LEU A 274 -11.51 -19.91 8.22
N LYS A 275 -11.73 -21.03 8.91
CA LYS A 275 -10.69 -21.98 9.30
C LYS A 275 -11.03 -23.35 8.68
N GLU A 276 -10.06 -23.88 7.93
CA GLU A 276 -10.02 -25.16 7.21
C GLU A 276 -10.90 -25.27 5.95
N GLY A 277 -10.24 -25.33 4.78
CA GLY A 277 -10.83 -25.47 3.44
C GLY A 277 -10.87 -24.15 2.65
N CYS A 278 -10.18 -24.10 1.51
CA CYS A 278 -9.87 -22.89 0.71
C CYS A 278 -11.01 -21.88 0.54
N MET A 279 -10.71 -20.58 0.71
CA MET A 279 -11.61 -19.48 0.38
C MET A 279 -11.15 -18.78 -0.92
N THR A 280 -12.08 -18.61 -1.87
CA THR A 280 -11.91 -17.71 -3.03
C THR A 280 -12.92 -16.58 -2.92
N ILE A 281 -12.45 -15.34 -2.77
CA ILE A 281 -13.30 -14.14 -2.68
C ILE A 281 -13.46 -13.55 -4.09
N PHE A 282 -14.70 -13.36 -4.54
CA PHE A 282 -15.01 -12.58 -5.73
C PHE A 282 -15.62 -11.23 -5.34
N ARG A 283 -15.07 -10.13 -5.85
CA ARG A 283 -15.69 -8.79 -5.74
C ARG A 283 -16.75 -8.64 -6.82
N GLY A 284 -18.02 -8.49 -6.44
CA GLY A 284 -19.12 -8.07 -7.33
C GLY A 284 -19.30 -6.54 -7.31
N GLU A 285 -19.80 -5.96 -8.41
CA GLU A 285 -19.84 -4.50 -8.66
C GLU A 285 -20.83 -3.69 -7.81
N VAL A 286 -21.55 -4.28 -6.86
CA VAL A 286 -22.44 -3.53 -5.96
C VAL A 286 -22.46 -4.23 -4.61
N ASN A 287 -22.15 -3.51 -3.51
CA ASN A 287 -22.38 -3.73 -2.07
C ASN A 287 -22.58 -5.15 -1.47
N TYR A 288 -22.16 -6.22 -2.13
CA TYR A 288 -22.36 -7.60 -1.72
C TYR A 288 -21.07 -8.39 -1.97
N ILE A 289 -20.56 -9.09 -0.94
CA ILE A 289 -19.54 -10.13 -1.09
C ILE A 289 -20.31 -11.45 -1.04
N ARG A 290 -20.16 -12.26 -2.09
CA ARG A 290 -20.65 -13.63 -2.09
C ARG A 290 -19.56 -14.53 -1.54
N VAL A 291 -19.86 -15.24 -0.46
CA VAL A 291 -18.96 -16.20 0.17
C VAL A 291 -19.46 -17.59 -0.17
N VAL A 292 -18.60 -18.40 -0.76
CA VAL A 292 -18.88 -19.81 -1.01
C VAL A 292 -17.91 -20.62 -0.16
N ILE A 293 -18.45 -21.40 0.77
CA ILE A 293 -17.67 -22.31 1.61
C ILE A 293 -17.84 -23.71 1.02
N ALA A 294 -16.79 -24.28 0.44
CA ALA A 294 -16.80 -25.66 -0.04
C ALA A 294 -16.27 -26.58 1.07
N SER A 295 -17.05 -27.59 1.46
CA SER A 295 -16.58 -28.62 2.39
C SER A 295 -15.70 -29.64 1.68
N ASP A 296 -14.59 -30.04 2.28
CA ASP A 296 -13.56 -30.97 1.76
C ASP A 296 -14.00 -32.43 1.52
N THR A 297 -15.29 -32.71 1.30
CA THR A 297 -15.79 -34.07 1.09
C THR A 297 -15.94 -34.50 -0.37
N CYS A 298 -15.62 -33.65 -1.35
CA CYS A 298 -15.68 -34.04 -2.77
C CYS A 298 -14.30 -34.19 -3.41
N LYS A 299 -13.63 -35.31 -3.14
CA LYS A 299 -12.62 -35.84 -4.08
C LYS A 299 -13.34 -36.23 -5.37
N HIS A 300 -13.11 -35.52 -6.48
CA HIS A 300 -12.85 -36.05 -7.83
C HIS A 300 -12.72 -34.92 -8.88
N PRO A 301 -11.96 -35.14 -9.97
CA PRO A 301 -11.36 -34.07 -10.77
C PRO A 301 -12.33 -33.59 -11.86
N LEU A 302 -12.40 -32.28 -12.08
CA LEU A 302 -13.03 -31.76 -13.29
C LEU A 302 -11.98 -31.03 -14.14
N SER A 303 -11.55 -31.79 -15.15
CA SER A 303 -11.03 -31.35 -16.43
C SER A 303 -11.82 -30.17 -17.04
N SER A 304 -11.06 -29.31 -17.72
CA SER A 304 -11.41 -28.17 -18.58
C SER A 304 -12.38 -28.50 -19.76
N PRO A 305 -12.70 -27.56 -20.67
CA PRO A 305 -13.18 -26.17 -20.56
C PRO A 305 -14.57 -25.99 -21.26
N ILE A 306 -15.38 -24.97 -20.92
CA ILE A 306 -16.66 -24.73 -21.61
C ILE A 306 -16.56 -23.51 -22.55
N THR A 307 -16.71 -23.77 -23.85
CA THR A 307 -16.88 -22.84 -24.98
C THR A 307 -18.35 -22.35 -25.04
N PRO A 308 -18.68 -21.18 -25.64
CA PRO A 308 -19.93 -20.47 -25.37
C PRO A 308 -21.12 -20.99 -26.19
N LEU A 309 -22.31 -20.98 -25.57
CA LEU A 309 -23.58 -21.36 -26.18
C LEU A 309 -24.18 -20.24 -27.02
N SER A 310 -24.54 -20.63 -28.25
CA SER A 310 -25.17 -19.88 -29.33
C SER A 310 -26.62 -19.45 -29.05
N ARG A 311 -26.96 -18.28 -29.60
CA ARG A 311 -28.33 -17.80 -29.87
C ARG A 311 -29.15 -18.82 -30.67
N ASN A 312 -30.44 -18.93 -30.37
CA ASN A 312 -31.56 -19.16 -31.31
C ASN A 312 -32.81 -18.51 -30.69
N GLN A 313 -33.33 -17.43 -31.28
CA GLN A 313 -34.43 -17.41 -32.26
C GLN A 313 -35.75 -17.98 -31.73
N VAL A 314 -36.70 -17.06 -31.51
CA VAL A 314 -38.08 -17.12 -32.00
C VAL A 314 -38.28 -15.87 -32.85
#